data_AF-A0A7S3N744-F1
#
_entry.id   AF-A0A7S3N744-F1
#
_cell.length_a   1.000
_cell.length_b   1.000
_cell.length_c   1.000
_cell.angle_alpha   90.00
_cell.angle_beta   90.00
_cell.angle_gamma   90.00
#
_symmetry.space_group_name_H-M   'P 1'
#
loop_
_entity.id
_entity.type
_entity.pdbx_description
1 polymer ?
#
loop_
_entity_poly.entity_id
_entity_poly.type
_entity_poly.pdbx_seq_one_letter_code
_entity_poly.pdbx_strand_id
1 'polypeptide(L)'
;MEPSSQKPGGCCHGASSNPGGCCKSKLAEPKIEYGGCQNNSDDEYSQTEHKAVEIKSSQPSNKKKPKREIDDLEEIKAEGIEDLQEKFKHLKISKKLKAKLLKEEEERQKLRDYDPKIHCLKCKVVEASLVIRGDKMCEPCFSQSTIHRFKTSLRTNLKIWKDDMNLMCVSGGPNSMSMLHLMYTSLFGKAQRKLFFKVHVAHIDESVIYNWSEEKRQEQINLIVNTCQEYGFNYTIIPIENVFNIECLNPNTKEHTCVEEEKREIINQVFESNHENREKLVELLRYPSGICSNKEDFVFFLKKWVLLDFALRFEFKKLLLGCTGLSVTAKVMSDIAKGRGLSMPNNVSFVDDRYLEEIKFMNPMKDFLYNEINEYIRMNNVVHSGKNEPSLIDLKKGKTLPGGGSMNILCESFVTTLQDSNAQTMHTILRTLNKLNTGGAAGQEKVFCVLCYGIADNPTNLLEVGSHIKSVALDGKCTLMENGEKDTWDTDFEQHLCFGCKRIMENAVDKNKLIELLPPFILNSAGLL
;
A
#
# COMPACT_ATOMS: atom_id res chain seq x y z
N MET A 1 -69.00 22.46 26.26
CA MET A 1 -68.03 23.51 26.66
C MET A 1 -66.80 23.32 25.81
N GLU A 2 -66.28 24.42 25.29
CA GLU A 2 -65.40 24.51 24.12
C GLU A 2 -64.01 25.09 24.56
N PRO A 3 -63.03 25.44 23.69
CA PRO A 3 -61.89 24.56 23.40
C PRO A 3 -60.51 25.26 23.40
N SER A 4 -59.45 24.58 22.92
CA SER A 4 -58.39 25.12 22.04
C SER A 4 -57.50 23.96 21.54
N SER A 5 -57.39 23.60 20.25
CA SER A 5 -56.85 24.33 19.08
C SER A 5 -55.33 24.57 19.18
N GLN A 6 -54.48 24.29 18.18
CA GLN A 6 -54.68 24.39 16.72
C GLN A 6 -54.01 23.28 15.86
N LYS A 7 -54.45 23.23 14.60
CA LYS A 7 -53.98 22.46 13.42
C LYS A 7 -53.30 23.46 12.43
N PRO A 8 -52.57 23.07 11.35
CA PRO A 8 -53.08 22.30 10.18
C PRO A 8 -52.04 21.32 9.57
N GLY A 9 -52.30 20.49 8.54
CA GLY A 9 -53.50 20.12 7.74
C GLY A 9 -53.02 19.21 6.58
N GLY A 10 -53.58 18.02 6.34
CA GLY A 10 -54.52 17.69 5.23
C GLY A 10 -53.83 17.45 3.87
N CYS A 11 -54.29 16.70 2.86
CA CYS A 11 -55.36 15.71 2.59
C CYS A 11 -55.07 15.14 1.15
N CYS A 12 -55.45 13.96 0.65
CA CYS A 12 -56.22 12.77 1.07
C CYS A 12 -55.63 11.52 0.33
N HIS A 13 -55.69 10.29 0.85
CA HIS A 13 -56.76 9.28 0.63
C HIS A 13 -57.23 9.06 -0.83
N GLY A 14 -57.01 7.84 -1.34
CA GLY A 14 -57.59 7.30 -2.57
C GLY A 14 -57.26 5.79 -2.67
N ALA A 15 -58.27 4.93 -2.55
CA ALA A 15 -58.09 3.48 -2.49
C ALA A 15 -58.80 2.78 -3.66
N SER A 16 -58.18 1.74 -4.22
CA SER A 16 -58.88 0.64 -4.90
C SER A 16 -57.99 -0.60 -5.00
N SER A 17 -58.60 -1.77 -4.89
CA SER A 17 -57.95 -3.08 -4.94
C SER A 17 -58.36 -3.85 -6.21
N ASN A 18 -57.66 -4.98 -6.42
CA ASN A 18 -58.09 -6.14 -7.21
C ASN A 18 -57.85 -6.14 -8.75
N PRO A 19 -57.81 -7.33 -9.41
CA PRO A 19 -56.51 -7.83 -9.91
C PRO A 19 -56.52 -8.42 -11.34
N GLY A 20 -55.32 -8.82 -11.81
CA GLY A 20 -55.13 -9.71 -12.96
C GLY A 20 -54.70 -9.02 -14.25
N GLY A 21 -53.62 -9.53 -14.88
CA GLY A 21 -53.09 -8.96 -16.12
C GLY A 21 -51.78 -9.62 -16.56
N CYS A 22 -51.87 -10.76 -17.23
CA CYS A 22 -50.70 -11.46 -17.78
C CYS A 22 -50.20 -10.76 -19.05
N CYS A 23 -48.98 -10.19 -19.03
CA CYS A 23 -48.29 -9.73 -20.24
C CYS A 23 -46.86 -10.27 -20.29
N LYS A 24 -46.62 -11.16 -21.27
CA LYS A 24 -45.28 -11.57 -21.68
C LYS A 24 -44.61 -10.42 -22.45
N SER A 25 -43.41 -10.02 -22.08
CA SER A 25 -42.51 -9.26 -22.96
C SER A 25 -41.13 -9.93 -22.98
N LYS A 26 -40.61 -10.15 -24.19
CA LYS A 26 -39.40 -10.93 -24.44
C LYS A 26 -38.16 -10.09 -24.09
N LEU A 27 -37.16 -10.73 -23.49
CA LEU A 27 -35.78 -10.23 -23.53
C LEU A 27 -35.34 -10.14 -25.00
N ALA A 28 -34.80 -8.99 -25.38
CA ALA A 28 -34.19 -8.77 -26.68
C ALA A 28 -32.67 -8.59 -26.49
N GLU A 29 -31.90 -9.58 -26.96
CA GLU A 29 -30.44 -9.50 -27.00
C GLU A 29 -30.01 -8.56 -28.15
N PRO A 30 -29.16 -7.55 -27.90
CA PRO A 30 -28.55 -6.80 -28.98
C PRO A 30 -27.40 -7.62 -29.59
N LYS A 31 -27.62 -8.13 -30.81
CA LYS A 31 -26.54 -8.65 -31.67
C LYS A 31 -25.54 -7.53 -31.96
N ILE A 32 -24.25 -7.79 -31.76
CA ILE A 32 -23.17 -6.94 -32.29
C ILE A 32 -22.67 -7.61 -33.57
N GLU A 33 -22.83 -6.93 -34.70
CA GLU A 33 -22.36 -7.41 -35.99
C GLU A 33 -20.86 -7.17 -36.16
N TYR A 34 -20.14 -8.20 -36.61
CA TYR A 34 -18.75 -8.08 -37.03
C TYR A 34 -18.69 -7.54 -38.46
N GLY A 35 -18.52 -6.22 -38.59
CA GLY A 35 -18.16 -5.57 -39.85
C GLY A 35 -16.64 -5.42 -39.96
N GLY A 36 -16.00 -6.21 -40.81
CA GLY A 36 -14.60 -6.00 -41.17
C GLY A 36 -14.45 -5.83 -42.67
N CYS A 37 -13.68 -4.84 -43.12
CA CYS A 37 -12.72 -5.02 -44.22
C CYS A 37 -11.81 -3.81 -44.50
N GLN A 38 -10.61 -4.19 -44.93
CA GLN A 38 -9.76 -3.55 -45.94
C GLN A 38 -8.90 -2.33 -45.59
N ASN A 39 -7.62 -2.54 -45.91
CA ASN A 39 -6.56 -1.56 -46.03
C ASN A 39 -6.88 -0.58 -47.16
N ASN A 40 -6.37 0.65 -47.03
CA ASN A 40 -5.69 1.33 -48.13
C ASN A 40 -4.47 2.04 -47.56
N SER A 41 -3.34 1.91 -48.24
CA SER A 41 -2.24 2.87 -48.12
C SER A 41 -2.65 4.16 -48.83
N ASP A 42 -2.13 5.30 -48.38
CA ASP A 42 -1.18 6.12 -49.14
C ASP A 42 -0.81 7.37 -48.31
N ASP A 43 0.36 7.95 -48.60
CA ASP A 43 0.94 9.06 -47.86
C ASP A 43 0.20 10.39 -48.09
N GLU A 44 0.07 11.24 -47.06
CA GLU A 44 0.28 12.70 -47.22
C GLU A 44 0.53 13.46 -45.91
N TYR A 45 0.92 14.73 -46.05
CA TYR A 45 1.66 15.56 -45.09
C TYR A 45 0.77 16.62 -44.39
N SER A 46 1.39 17.48 -43.55
CA SER A 46 0.82 18.68 -42.87
C SER A 46 0.04 18.38 -41.56
N GLN A 47 0.48 18.92 -40.39
CA GLN A 47 0.34 20.29 -39.84
C GLN A 47 -1.06 20.64 -39.30
N THR A 48 -1.14 20.91 -37.98
CA THR A 48 -2.04 21.89 -37.32
C THR A 48 -1.60 22.03 -35.85
N GLU A 49 -0.93 23.12 -35.49
CA GLU A 49 -1.50 24.34 -34.87
C GLU A 49 -1.92 24.22 -33.39
N HIS A 50 -1.02 24.66 -32.49
CA HIS A 50 -1.37 24.94 -31.10
C HIS A 50 -2.08 26.30 -30.97
N LYS A 51 -3.36 26.30 -30.59
CA LYS A 51 -4.06 27.53 -30.17
C LYS A 51 -3.60 28.00 -28.80
N ALA A 52 -3.31 29.29 -28.69
CA ALA A 52 -2.88 29.95 -27.45
C ALA A 52 -4.03 30.13 -26.46
N VAL A 53 -3.69 30.21 -25.16
CA VAL A 53 -4.61 30.57 -24.08
C VAL A 53 -4.28 31.98 -23.61
N GLU A 54 -5.24 32.90 -23.71
CA GLU A 54 -5.14 34.26 -23.19
C GLU A 54 -5.18 34.27 -21.65
N ILE A 55 -4.34 35.10 -21.02
CA ILE A 55 -4.54 35.52 -19.63
C ILE A 55 -4.59 37.04 -19.58
N LYS A 56 -5.67 37.55 -18.98
CA LYS A 56 -6.08 38.96 -18.99
C LYS A 56 -5.04 39.87 -18.32
N SER A 57 -4.84 41.03 -18.94
CA SER A 57 -3.99 42.10 -18.42
C SER A 57 -4.63 42.82 -17.23
N SER A 58 -3.83 43.05 -16.18
CA SER A 58 -4.11 44.06 -15.15
C SER A 58 -3.16 45.24 -15.37
N GLN A 59 -3.71 46.46 -15.34
CA GLN A 59 -2.94 47.68 -15.66
C GLN A 59 -1.89 47.99 -14.58
N PRO A 60 -0.63 48.29 -14.94
CA PRO A 60 0.35 48.80 -13.99
C PRO A 60 0.14 50.30 -13.73
N SER A 61 0.06 50.68 -12.45
CA SER A 61 -0.04 52.08 -12.03
C SER A 61 1.24 52.86 -12.35
N ASN A 62 1.06 54.10 -12.82
CA ASN A 62 2.13 55.00 -13.24
C ASN A 62 3.22 55.21 -12.16
N LYS A 63 4.41 54.63 -12.36
CA LYS A 63 5.67 55.14 -11.81
C LYS A 63 6.69 55.28 -12.95
N LYS A 64 7.01 56.53 -13.27
CA LYS A 64 8.01 56.88 -14.30
C LYS A 64 9.36 56.22 -13.97
N LYS A 65 9.79 55.26 -14.79
CA LYS A 65 11.20 54.83 -14.83
C LYS A 65 12.04 55.85 -15.59
N PRO A 66 13.36 55.95 -15.34
CA PRO A 66 14.24 56.84 -16.09
C PRO A 66 14.32 56.40 -17.55
N LYS A 67 14.16 57.33 -18.49
CA LYS A 67 14.20 57.05 -19.94
C LYS A 67 15.48 56.36 -20.45
N ARG A 68 16.58 56.42 -19.69
CA ARG A 68 17.89 55.82 -20.06
C ARG A 68 18.04 54.32 -19.77
N GLU A 69 17.13 53.68 -19.02
CA GLU A 69 17.23 52.23 -18.74
C GLU A 69 16.58 51.34 -19.82
N ILE A 70 15.92 51.92 -20.82
CA ILE A 70 15.12 51.18 -21.80
C ILE A 70 15.87 51.02 -23.13
N ASP A 71 16.55 52.07 -23.59
CA ASP A 71 17.31 52.05 -24.84
C ASP A 71 18.50 51.06 -24.79
N ASP A 72 19.12 50.87 -23.61
CA ASP A 72 20.21 49.91 -23.33
C ASP A 72 19.80 48.42 -23.43
N LEU A 73 18.50 48.09 -23.57
CA LEU A 73 18.01 46.70 -23.53
C LEU A 73 17.80 46.06 -24.91
N GLU A 74 17.60 46.85 -25.97
CA GLU A 74 17.39 46.30 -27.33
C GLU A 74 18.71 45.84 -28.00
N GLU A 75 19.86 46.33 -27.52
CA GLU A 75 21.19 45.93 -28.00
C GLU A 75 21.71 44.58 -27.46
N ILE A 76 21.06 43.98 -26.46
CA ILE A 76 21.54 42.74 -25.82
C ILE A 76 21.06 41.48 -26.60
N LYS A 77 21.40 41.42 -27.88
CA LYS A 77 21.58 40.13 -28.58
C LYS A 77 23.00 39.67 -28.30
N ALA A 78 23.16 38.53 -27.65
CA ALA A 78 24.45 37.97 -27.30
C ALA A 78 24.53 36.47 -27.65
N GLU A 79 25.66 36.05 -28.20
CA GLU A 79 25.89 34.68 -28.65
C GLU A 79 26.63 33.88 -27.57
N GLY A 80 26.02 33.79 -26.39
CA GLY A 80 26.53 33.06 -25.24
C GLY A 80 27.01 33.94 -24.08
N ILE A 81 27.45 33.27 -23.01
CA ILE A 81 27.69 33.90 -21.69
C ILE A 81 28.86 34.89 -21.72
N GLU A 82 29.92 34.62 -22.48
CA GLU A 82 31.15 35.44 -22.50
C GLU A 82 30.90 36.83 -23.12
N ASP A 83 30.25 36.87 -24.29
CA ASP A 83 29.80 38.11 -24.96
C ASP A 83 28.83 38.92 -24.07
N LEU A 84 27.93 38.23 -23.35
CA LEU A 84 27.03 38.86 -22.38
C LEU A 84 27.78 39.48 -21.19
N GLN A 85 28.82 38.81 -20.68
CA GLN A 85 29.70 39.34 -19.63
C GLN A 85 30.54 40.53 -20.11
N GLU A 86 31.00 40.51 -21.37
CA GLU A 86 31.72 41.61 -21.99
C GLU A 86 30.83 42.85 -22.15
N LYS A 87 29.63 42.70 -22.72
CA LYS A 87 28.63 43.77 -22.83
C LYS A 87 28.29 44.37 -21.46
N PHE A 88 28.22 43.54 -20.41
CA PHE A 88 28.05 44.02 -19.03
C PHE A 88 29.21 44.84 -18.45
N LYS A 89 30.41 44.87 -19.05
CA LYS A 89 31.49 45.79 -18.62
C LYS A 89 31.15 47.25 -18.99
N HIS A 90 30.51 47.45 -20.15
CA HIS A 90 30.23 48.77 -20.71
C HIS A 90 28.83 49.32 -20.33
N LEU A 91 27.85 48.44 -20.11
CA LEU A 91 26.46 48.83 -19.77
C LEU A 91 26.25 49.12 -18.28
N LYS A 92 25.61 50.26 -17.96
CA LYS A 92 25.31 50.75 -16.59
C LYS A 92 24.06 50.10 -15.96
N ILE A 93 23.95 48.78 -16.08
CA ILE A 93 22.80 48.00 -15.60
C ILE A 93 22.96 47.61 -14.11
N SER A 94 21.85 47.57 -13.37
CA SER A 94 21.82 47.13 -11.96
C SER A 94 22.32 45.69 -11.76
N LYS A 95 23.00 45.42 -10.63
CA LYS A 95 23.53 44.08 -10.29
C LYS A 95 22.47 42.98 -10.35
N LYS A 96 21.23 43.28 -9.95
CA LYS A 96 20.10 42.33 -9.95
C LYS A 96 19.64 41.96 -11.36
N LEU A 97 19.67 42.90 -12.30
CA LEU A 97 19.28 42.63 -13.69
C LEU A 97 20.40 41.91 -14.46
N LYS A 98 21.68 42.25 -14.23
CA LYS A 98 22.83 41.49 -14.77
C LYS A 98 22.77 40.01 -14.35
N ALA A 99 22.56 39.73 -13.07
CA ALA A 99 22.42 38.36 -12.56
C ALA A 99 21.20 37.60 -13.13
N LYS A 100 20.09 38.29 -13.41
CA LYS A 100 18.91 37.68 -14.04
C LYS A 100 19.20 37.28 -15.49
N LEU A 101 19.72 38.20 -16.29
CA LEU A 101 20.05 37.99 -17.70
C LEU A 101 21.13 36.90 -17.88
N LEU A 102 22.17 36.89 -17.04
CA LEU A 102 23.19 35.84 -17.08
C LEU A 102 22.58 34.45 -16.85
N LYS A 103 21.68 34.33 -15.87
CA LYS A 103 20.98 33.07 -15.57
C LYS A 103 20.00 32.65 -16.67
N GLU A 104 19.33 33.60 -17.33
CA GLU A 104 18.47 33.34 -18.47
C GLU A 104 19.27 32.84 -19.68
N GLU A 105 20.47 33.37 -19.93
CA GLU A 105 21.33 32.85 -21.01
C GLU A 105 22.00 31.52 -20.64
N GLU A 106 22.38 31.29 -19.38
CA GLU A 106 22.77 29.97 -18.90
C GLU A 106 21.68 28.91 -19.14
N GLU A 107 20.42 29.22 -18.86
CA GLU A 107 19.30 28.31 -19.10
C GLU A 107 19.07 28.09 -20.61
N ARG A 108 19.26 29.11 -21.45
CA ARG A 108 19.22 28.99 -22.92
C ARG A 108 20.36 28.14 -23.48
N GLN A 109 21.59 28.32 -22.99
CA GLN A 109 22.74 27.53 -23.43
C GLN A 109 22.55 26.05 -23.09
N LYS A 110 22.13 25.75 -21.85
CA LYS A 110 21.76 24.38 -21.43
C LYS A 110 20.67 23.76 -22.31
N LEU A 111 19.76 24.56 -22.86
CA LEU A 111 18.74 24.10 -23.81
C LEU A 111 19.26 23.89 -25.25
N ARG A 112 20.32 24.60 -25.66
CA ARG A 112 21.01 24.40 -26.95
C ARG A 112 21.86 23.13 -26.95
N ASP A 113 22.55 22.88 -25.83
CA ASP A 113 23.50 21.75 -25.69
C ASP A 113 22.79 20.43 -25.29
N TYR A 114 21.49 20.47 -24.99
CA TYR A 114 20.69 19.32 -24.52
C TYR A 114 20.31 18.36 -25.65
N ASP A 115 21.07 17.26 -25.79
CA ASP A 115 20.58 16.06 -26.48
C ASP A 115 19.72 15.18 -25.54
N PRO A 116 18.39 15.02 -25.77
CA PRO A 116 17.51 14.16 -24.98
C PRO A 116 17.86 12.66 -25.05
N LYS A 117 18.69 12.23 -26.00
CA LYS A 117 19.15 10.83 -26.07
C LYS A 117 20.24 10.52 -25.06
N ILE A 118 21.00 11.52 -24.59
CA ILE A 118 22.18 11.32 -23.73
C ILE A 118 22.00 12.01 -22.38
N HIS A 119 21.43 13.21 -22.35
CA HIS A 119 21.33 14.03 -21.14
C HIS A 119 20.12 13.68 -20.26
N CYS A 120 20.28 13.90 -18.96
CA CYS A 120 19.24 13.76 -17.95
C CYS A 120 18.07 14.72 -18.18
N LEU A 121 16.84 14.19 -18.24
CA LEU A 121 15.60 14.92 -18.45
C LEU A 121 15.37 16.07 -17.45
N LYS A 122 15.82 15.91 -16.19
CA LYS A 122 15.63 16.92 -15.13
C LYS A 122 16.65 18.06 -15.16
N CYS A 123 17.95 17.76 -15.20
CA CYS A 123 18.97 18.82 -15.15
C CYS A 123 19.39 19.33 -16.53
N LYS A 124 19.18 18.55 -17.59
CA LYS A 124 19.52 18.85 -18.99
C LYS A 124 21.00 19.13 -19.27
N VAL A 125 21.90 18.79 -18.34
CA VAL A 125 23.35 19.11 -18.41
C VAL A 125 24.24 17.90 -18.22
N VAL A 126 23.87 16.97 -17.35
CA VAL A 126 24.67 15.76 -17.06
C VAL A 126 24.11 14.60 -17.87
N GLU A 127 24.98 13.75 -18.40
CA GLU A 127 24.60 12.48 -19.03
C GLU A 127 23.76 11.62 -18.07
N ALA A 128 22.81 10.87 -18.63
CA ALA A 128 21.91 10.01 -17.90
C ALA A 128 22.52 8.62 -17.69
N SER A 129 22.77 8.26 -16.42
CA SER A 129 23.21 6.93 -16.02
C SER A 129 22.07 5.93 -15.80
N LEU A 130 20.82 6.38 -15.83
CA LEU A 130 19.63 5.61 -15.45
C LEU A 130 18.48 5.81 -16.43
N VAL A 131 17.65 4.77 -16.59
CA VAL A 131 16.37 4.84 -17.29
C VAL A 131 15.26 4.38 -16.33
N ILE A 132 14.38 5.30 -15.94
CA ILE A 132 13.31 5.07 -14.96
C ILE A 132 11.98 5.38 -15.62
N ARG A 133 11.10 4.37 -15.78
CA ARG A 133 9.80 4.50 -16.47
C ARG A 133 9.90 5.01 -17.93
N GLY A 134 11.06 4.85 -18.56
CA GLY A 134 11.40 5.41 -19.88
C GLY A 134 12.17 6.74 -19.83
N ASP A 135 12.11 7.47 -18.70
CA ASP A 135 12.81 8.74 -18.53
C ASP A 135 14.30 8.54 -18.22
N LYS A 136 15.16 9.22 -18.99
CA LYS A 136 16.61 9.23 -18.78
C LYS A 136 16.98 10.20 -17.65
N MET A 137 17.67 9.71 -16.62
CA MET A 137 18.09 10.53 -15.47
C MET A 137 19.52 10.25 -15.01
N CYS A 138 20.17 11.24 -14.41
CA CYS A 138 21.42 11.08 -13.66
C CYS A 138 21.13 10.82 -12.16
N GLU A 139 22.07 10.17 -11.48
CA GLU A 139 21.90 9.72 -10.07
C GLU A 139 21.50 10.85 -9.09
N PRO A 140 22.09 12.07 -9.15
CA PRO A 140 21.70 13.16 -8.25
C PRO A 140 20.24 13.60 -8.46
N CYS A 141 19.78 13.65 -9.72
CA CYS A 141 18.40 13.99 -10.05
C CYS A 141 17.42 12.90 -9.62
N PHE A 142 17.80 11.63 -9.79
CA PHE A 142 17.03 10.49 -9.33
C PHE A 142 16.89 10.51 -7.80
N SER A 143 18.01 10.53 -7.06
CA SER A 143 18.01 10.52 -5.58
C SER A 143 17.16 11.67 -4.99
N GLN A 144 17.32 12.90 -5.49
CA GLN A 144 16.49 14.03 -5.07
C GLN A 144 15.00 13.83 -5.40
N SER A 145 14.67 13.25 -6.56
CA SER A 145 13.28 12.94 -6.94
C SER A 145 12.67 11.88 -6.03
N THR A 146 13.42 10.83 -5.71
CA THR A 146 13.02 9.71 -4.86
C THR A 146 12.76 10.18 -3.42
N ILE A 147 13.65 11.00 -2.84
CA ILE A 147 13.46 11.63 -1.53
C ILE A 147 12.25 12.58 -1.54
N HIS A 148 12.08 13.38 -2.61
CA HIS A 148 10.93 14.28 -2.73
C HIS A 148 9.61 13.51 -2.77
N ARG A 149 9.51 12.44 -3.59
CA ARG A 149 8.34 11.56 -3.67
C ARG A 149 8.01 10.93 -2.33
N PHE A 150 9.01 10.45 -1.59
CA PHE A 150 8.84 9.90 -0.24
C PHE A 150 8.26 10.94 0.73
N LYS A 151 8.82 12.15 0.76
CA LYS A 151 8.33 13.26 1.59
C LYS A 151 6.90 13.70 1.23
N THR A 152 6.54 13.66 -0.05
CA THR A 152 5.19 13.94 -0.52
C THR A 152 4.21 12.84 -0.10
N SER A 153 4.60 11.56 -0.16
CA SER A 153 3.79 10.43 0.33
C SER A 153 3.47 10.58 1.83
N LEU A 154 4.50 10.82 2.67
CA LEU A 154 4.34 11.00 4.13
C LEU A 154 3.40 12.16 4.50
N ARG A 155 3.45 13.28 3.77
CA ARG A 155 2.65 14.48 4.07
C ARG A 155 1.25 14.44 3.46
N THR A 156 1.15 14.10 2.18
CA THR A 156 -0.09 14.24 1.40
C THR A 156 -0.96 13.00 1.51
N ASN A 157 -0.36 11.81 1.33
CA ASN A 157 -1.10 10.55 1.30
C ASN A 157 -1.36 10.02 2.72
N LEU A 158 -0.36 10.14 3.60
CA LEU A 158 -0.39 9.56 4.95
C LEU A 158 -0.75 10.56 6.06
N LYS A 159 -0.68 11.87 5.80
CA LYS A 159 -0.99 12.93 6.78
C LYS A 159 -0.24 12.74 8.11
N ILE A 160 1.07 12.56 8.02
CA ILE A 160 1.97 12.56 9.17
C ILE A 160 2.33 14.02 9.49
N TRP A 161 2.01 14.44 10.71
CA TRP A 161 2.12 15.79 11.21
C TRP A 161 3.40 15.99 12.03
N LYS A 162 3.53 17.17 12.65
CA LYS A 162 4.63 17.47 13.56
C LYS A 162 4.42 16.73 14.89
N ASP A 163 5.51 16.27 15.50
CA ASP A 163 5.60 15.61 16.81
C ASP A 163 4.84 14.26 16.94
N ASP A 164 4.22 13.74 15.87
CA ASP A 164 3.66 12.38 15.81
C ASP A 164 4.70 11.30 16.20
N MET A 165 4.29 10.32 17.00
CA MET A 165 5.00 9.06 17.20
C MET A 165 4.60 8.05 16.12
N ASN A 166 5.56 7.57 15.33
CA ASN A 166 5.32 6.62 14.24
C ASN A 166 6.15 5.35 14.45
N LEU A 167 5.54 4.19 14.35
CA LEU A 167 6.23 2.91 14.34
C LEU A 167 6.61 2.54 12.92
N MET A 168 7.88 2.23 12.65
CA MET A 168 8.34 1.75 11.36
C MET A 168 8.64 0.26 11.42
N CYS A 169 7.91 -0.54 10.66
CA CYS A 169 8.11 -1.98 10.61
C CYS A 169 9.23 -2.31 9.61
N VAL A 170 10.32 -2.89 10.09
CA VAL A 170 11.51 -3.27 9.31
C VAL A 170 11.69 -4.78 9.34
N SER A 171 11.91 -5.39 8.17
CA SER A 171 12.04 -6.85 8.02
C SER A 171 13.46 -7.28 7.63
N GLY A 172 14.44 -6.37 7.55
CA GLY A 172 15.79 -6.63 7.01
C GLY A 172 15.84 -6.68 5.48
N GLY A 173 14.73 -7.01 4.81
CA GLY A 173 14.62 -7.06 3.35
C GLY A 173 14.73 -5.70 2.64
N PRO A 174 15.05 -5.69 1.32
CA PRO A 174 15.50 -4.51 0.57
C PRO A 174 14.52 -3.33 0.58
N ASN A 175 13.22 -3.58 0.48
CA ASN A 175 12.21 -2.51 0.51
C ASN A 175 12.17 -1.83 1.90
N SER A 176 12.17 -2.62 2.98
CA SER A 176 12.08 -2.08 4.34
C SER A 176 13.35 -1.33 4.78
N MET A 177 14.54 -1.82 4.39
CA MET A 177 15.80 -1.10 4.63
C MET A 177 15.91 0.16 3.76
N SER A 178 15.39 0.15 2.54
CA SER A 178 15.27 1.36 1.71
C SER A 178 14.33 2.39 2.33
N MET A 179 13.22 1.96 2.96
CA MET A 179 12.33 2.84 3.72
C MET A 179 13.05 3.49 4.90
N LEU A 180 13.84 2.71 5.64
CA LEU A 180 14.63 3.15 6.78
C LEU A 180 15.66 4.22 6.36
N HIS A 181 16.44 3.96 5.31
CA HIS A 181 17.40 4.94 4.78
C HIS A 181 16.72 6.19 4.16
N LEU A 182 15.58 6.03 3.48
CA LEU A 182 14.77 7.16 2.99
C LEU A 182 14.23 8.02 4.14
N MET A 183 13.87 7.42 5.27
CA MET A 183 13.42 8.13 6.46
C MET A 183 14.57 8.86 7.15
N TYR A 184 15.72 8.20 7.35
CA TYR A 184 16.94 8.83 7.86
C TYR A 184 17.31 10.07 7.03
N THR A 185 17.40 9.90 5.71
CA THR A 185 17.67 10.98 4.76
C THR A 185 16.60 12.09 4.81
N SER A 186 15.36 11.75 5.15
CA SER A 186 14.25 12.69 5.18
C SER A 186 14.14 13.52 6.46
N LEU A 187 14.49 12.94 7.61
CA LEU A 187 14.53 13.59 8.92
C LEU A 187 15.86 14.34 9.14
N PHE A 188 16.99 13.64 9.03
CA PHE A 188 18.30 14.14 9.46
C PHE A 188 19.12 14.75 8.33
N GLY A 189 18.93 14.28 7.09
CA GLY A 189 19.69 14.68 5.91
C GLY A 189 19.65 16.18 5.57
N LYS A 190 20.59 16.62 4.70
CA LYS A 190 20.81 18.02 4.29
C LYS A 190 19.70 18.63 3.40
N ALA A 191 18.51 18.02 3.36
CA ALA A 191 17.42 18.43 2.49
C ALA A 191 16.71 19.71 2.97
N GLN A 192 16.34 20.59 2.02
CA GLN A 192 15.77 21.94 2.23
C GLN A 192 14.53 22.03 3.15
N ARG A 193 13.84 20.92 3.42
CA ARG A 193 12.73 20.84 4.39
C ARG A 193 12.86 19.55 5.19
N LYS A 194 13.36 19.65 6.42
CA LYS A 194 13.36 18.54 7.38
C LYS A 194 11.92 18.18 7.78
N LEU A 195 11.74 16.96 8.23
CA LEU A 195 10.51 16.50 8.88
C LEU A 195 10.74 16.55 10.40
N PHE A 196 9.67 16.73 11.16
CA PHE A 196 9.72 16.99 12.60
C PHE A 196 8.75 16.06 13.33
N PHE A 197 8.82 14.77 13.05
CA PHE A 197 8.09 13.72 13.77
C PHE A 197 9.09 12.68 14.28
N LYS A 198 8.65 11.86 15.24
CA LYS A 198 9.47 10.82 15.84
C LYS A 198 9.17 9.48 15.17
N VAL A 199 10.20 8.65 15.08
CA VAL A 199 10.14 7.31 14.50
C VAL A 199 10.79 6.34 15.47
N HIS A 200 10.09 5.25 15.77
CA HIS A 200 10.60 4.08 16.44
C HIS A 200 10.61 2.91 15.45
N VAL A 201 11.65 2.08 15.44
CA VAL A 201 11.74 0.93 14.53
C VAL A 201 11.28 -0.33 15.26
N ALA A 202 10.41 -1.13 14.64
CA ALA A 202 10.08 -2.47 15.11
C ALA A 202 10.51 -3.52 14.08
N HIS A 203 11.20 -4.55 14.54
CA HIS A 203 11.47 -5.76 13.79
C HIS A 203 10.81 -6.95 14.48
N ILE A 204 10.24 -7.86 13.69
CA ILE A 204 9.76 -9.15 14.18
C ILE A 204 10.83 -10.19 13.87
N ASP A 205 11.33 -10.86 14.90
CA ASP A 205 12.23 -12.00 14.74
C ASP A 205 11.42 -13.21 14.23
N GLU A 206 11.64 -13.56 12.96
CA GLU A 206 10.96 -14.67 12.26
C GLU A 206 11.78 -15.98 12.28
N SER A 207 12.88 -16.05 13.04
CA SER A 207 13.82 -17.19 13.06
C SER A 207 13.16 -18.55 13.37
N VAL A 208 12.10 -18.54 14.19
CA VAL A 208 11.27 -19.72 14.53
C VAL A 208 10.59 -20.30 13.29
N ILE A 209 10.05 -19.44 12.43
CA ILE A 209 9.25 -19.81 11.26
C ILE A 209 10.14 -20.50 10.22
N TYR A 210 11.34 -19.96 10.01
CA TYR A 210 12.28 -20.41 8.99
C TYR A 210 13.32 -21.40 9.51
N ASN A 211 13.23 -21.78 10.79
CA ASN A 211 14.19 -22.65 11.48
C ASN A 211 15.66 -22.22 11.24
N TRP A 212 15.94 -20.93 11.42
CA TRP A 212 17.30 -20.39 11.30
C TRP A 212 18.20 -20.90 12.42
N SER A 213 19.52 -20.99 12.15
CA SER A 213 20.51 -21.16 13.20
C SER A 213 20.61 -19.91 14.07
N GLU A 214 21.05 -20.07 15.32
CA GLU A 214 21.23 -18.95 16.24
C GLU A 214 22.24 -17.92 15.71
N GLU A 215 23.28 -18.38 15.00
CA GLU A 215 24.25 -17.53 14.30
C GLU A 215 23.56 -16.61 13.28
N LYS A 216 22.68 -17.15 12.43
CA LYS A 216 21.95 -16.38 11.41
C LYS A 216 20.90 -15.47 12.03
N ARG A 217 20.22 -15.93 13.09
CA ARG A 217 19.30 -15.12 13.88
C ARG A 217 20.03 -13.90 14.45
N GLN A 218 21.19 -14.10 15.06
CA GLN A 218 22.00 -13.02 15.62
C GLN A 218 22.59 -12.11 14.52
N GLU A 219 22.97 -12.65 13.35
CA GLU A 219 23.38 -11.85 12.18
C GLU A 219 22.27 -10.87 11.75
N GLN A 220 21.02 -11.35 11.64
CA GLN A 220 19.87 -10.54 11.27
C GLN A 220 19.52 -9.47 12.32
N ILE A 221 19.53 -9.84 13.60
CA ILE A 221 19.33 -8.89 14.70
C ILE A 221 20.44 -7.83 14.69
N ASN A 222 21.71 -8.24 14.56
CA ASN A 222 22.86 -7.33 14.51
C ASN A 222 22.78 -6.37 13.31
N LEU A 223 22.38 -6.84 12.12
CA LEU A 223 22.18 -6.00 10.94
C LEU A 223 21.23 -4.83 11.26
N ILE A 224 20.05 -5.14 11.80
CA ILE A 224 19.01 -4.14 12.07
C ILE A 224 19.43 -3.22 13.22
N VAL A 225 19.98 -3.77 14.30
CA VAL A 225 20.50 -3.01 15.45
C VAL A 225 21.58 -2.02 15.02
N ASN A 226 22.60 -2.50 14.27
CA ASN A 226 23.71 -1.67 13.80
C ASN A 226 23.21 -0.55 12.87
N THR A 227 22.30 -0.85 11.93
CA THR A 227 21.72 0.19 11.04
C THR A 227 20.89 1.21 11.83
N CYS A 228 20.12 0.79 12.83
CA CYS A 228 19.35 1.73 13.66
C CYS A 228 20.27 2.62 14.51
N GLN A 229 21.35 2.07 15.06
CA GLN A 229 22.37 2.83 15.80
C GLN A 229 23.11 3.82 14.90
N GLU A 230 23.52 3.42 13.69
CA GLU A 230 24.16 4.31 12.70
C GLU A 230 23.26 5.50 12.33
N TYR A 231 21.97 5.25 12.15
CA TYR A 231 20.99 6.29 11.76
C TYR A 231 20.40 7.06 12.95
N GLY A 232 20.72 6.68 14.19
CA GLY A 232 20.21 7.33 15.41
C GLY A 232 18.71 7.11 15.64
N PHE A 233 18.16 5.95 15.25
CA PHE A 233 16.78 5.57 15.53
C PHE A 233 16.67 4.68 16.77
N ASN A 234 15.62 4.90 17.56
CA ASN A 234 15.23 3.93 18.59
C ASN A 234 14.64 2.68 17.92
N TYR A 235 14.87 1.50 18.52
CA TYR A 235 14.45 0.22 17.96
C TYR A 235 13.91 -0.77 19.00
N THR A 236 13.03 -1.67 18.56
CA THR A 236 12.61 -2.86 19.29
C THR A 236 12.65 -4.10 18.40
N ILE A 237 13.20 -5.19 18.92
CA ILE A 237 13.15 -6.52 18.30
C ILE A 237 12.15 -7.39 19.08
N ILE A 238 11.15 -7.96 18.40
CA ILE A 238 10.04 -8.70 19.01
C ILE A 238 9.99 -10.13 18.43
N PRO A 239 10.17 -11.19 19.25
CA PRO A 239 9.95 -12.57 18.81
C PRO A 239 8.49 -12.80 18.38
N ILE A 240 8.26 -13.49 17.25
CA ILE A 240 6.91 -13.75 16.75
C ILE A 240 6.07 -14.60 17.73
N GLU A 241 6.71 -15.48 18.50
CA GLU A 241 6.08 -16.30 19.53
C GLU A 241 5.47 -15.50 20.69
N ASN A 242 5.76 -14.19 20.79
CA ASN A 242 5.04 -13.28 21.70
C ASN A 242 3.55 -13.15 21.35
N VAL A 243 3.09 -13.67 20.21
CA VAL A 243 1.67 -13.78 19.87
C VAL A 243 0.86 -14.57 20.91
N PHE A 244 1.49 -15.48 21.67
CA PHE A 244 0.87 -16.20 22.79
C PHE A 244 0.76 -15.36 24.08
N ASN A 245 1.50 -14.25 24.18
CA ASN A 245 1.51 -13.34 25.33
C ASN A 245 0.57 -12.12 25.12
N ILE A 246 -0.39 -12.25 24.19
CA ILE A 246 -1.39 -11.22 23.90
C ILE A 246 -2.66 -11.55 24.71
N GLU A 247 -3.11 -10.61 25.52
CA GLU A 247 -4.23 -10.80 26.46
C GLU A 247 -5.48 -9.98 26.10
N CYS A 248 -5.30 -8.74 25.65
CA CYS A 248 -6.35 -7.71 25.60
C CYS A 248 -6.82 -7.31 24.19
N LEU A 249 -6.47 -8.09 23.15
CA LEU A 249 -6.89 -7.82 21.77
C LEU A 249 -8.17 -8.57 21.39
N ASN A 250 -9.19 -7.83 20.98
CA ASN A 250 -10.37 -8.35 20.30
C ASN A 250 -10.71 -7.44 19.10
N PRO A 251 -10.87 -7.97 17.87
CA PRO A 251 -11.19 -7.14 16.71
C PRO A 251 -12.59 -6.49 16.75
N ASN A 252 -13.51 -6.99 17.58
CA ASN A 252 -14.94 -6.67 17.58
C ASN A 252 -15.43 -5.92 18.84
N THR A 253 -14.59 -5.75 19.87
CA THR A 253 -14.94 -4.97 21.07
C THR A 253 -13.98 -3.81 21.24
N LYS A 254 -14.44 -2.74 21.92
CA LYS A 254 -13.62 -1.56 22.26
C LYS A 254 -12.88 -1.71 23.59
N GLU A 255 -13.11 -2.81 24.30
CA GLU A 255 -12.54 -3.10 25.61
C GLU A 255 -11.13 -3.67 25.46
N HIS A 256 -10.18 -2.79 25.19
CA HIS A 256 -8.76 -3.09 25.35
C HIS A 256 -8.36 -2.71 26.77
N THR A 257 -8.65 -3.60 27.72
CA THR A 257 -8.02 -3.57 29.04
C THR A 257 -6.56 -3.97 28.91
N CYS A 258 -5.76 -3.08 28.30
CA CYS A 258 -4.33 -3.07 28.54
C CYS A 258 -4.16 -2.93 30.05
N VAL A 259 -3.60 -3.96 30.70
CA VAL A 259 -3.16 -3.87 32.09
C VAL A 259 -2.33 -2.60 32.22
N GLU A 260 -2.51 -1.84 33.31
CA GLU A 260 -1.71 -0.65 33.63
C GLU A 260 -0.25 -1.05 34.00
N GLU A 261 0.43 -1.78 33.11
CA GLU A 261 1.88 -1.85 33.14
C GLU A 261 2.41 -0.43 32.97
N GLU A 262 3.18 0.01 33.96
CA GLU A 262 3.82 1.32 34.02
C GLU A 262 4.37 1.71 32.66
N LYS A 263 3.96 2.89 32.15
CA LYS A 263 4.31 3.43 30.83
C LYS A 263 5.77 3.17 30.47
N ARG A 264 6.04 2.05 29.80
CA ARG A 264 7.41 1.60 29.54
C ARG A 264 8.03 2.60 28.59
N GLU A 265 9.01 3.35 29.07
CA GLU A 265 9.71 4.33 28.22
C GLU A 265 10.25 3.63 26.98
N ILE A 266 10.14 4.30 25.83
CA ILE A 266 10.53 3.75 24.52
C ILE A 266 12.06 3.74 24.42
N ILE A 267 12.65 2.74 25.06
CA ILE A 267 14.08 2.45 25.14
C ILE A 267 14.41 1.38 24.08
N ASN A 268 15.67 1.34 23.63
CA ASN A 268 16.15 0.29 22.74
C ASN A 268 16.06 -1.08 23.43
N GLN A 269 15.25 -1.99 22.90
CA GLN A 269 14.95 -3.28 23.53
C GLN A 269 15.02 -4.44 22.54
N VAL A 270 15.66 -5.54 22.95
CA VAL A 270 15.54 -6.85 22.32
C VAL A 270 14.76 -7.71 23.29
N PHE A 271 13.56 -8.16 22.91
CA PHE A 271 12.79 -9.08 23.75
C PHE A 271 13.41 -10.49 23.70
N GLU A 272 13.51 -11.14 24.86
CA GLU A 272 14.00 -12.51 24.96
C GLU A 272 13.01 -13.50 24.33
N SER A 273 13.53 -14.54 23.66
CA SER A 273 12.72 -15.62 23.10
C SER A 273 12.29 -16.58 24.20
N ASN A 274 10.99 -16.87 24.28
CA ASN A 274 10.46 -17.87 25.20
C ASN A 274 10.44 -19.25 24.50
N HIS A 275 11.24 -20.19 24.99
CA HIS A 275 11.36 -21.55 24.44
C HIS A 275 10.01 -22.29 24.36
N GLU A 276 9.16 -22.17 25.38
CA GLU A 276 7.87 -22.85 25.44
C GLU A 276 6.91 -22.30 24.38
N ASN A 277 6.82 -20.97 24.25
CA ASN A 277 6.01 -20.33 23.21
C ASN A 277 6.56 -20.61 21.80
N ARG A 278 7.89 -20.70 21.67
CA ARG A 278 8.55 -21.08 20.43
C ARG A 278 8.19 -22.53 20.02
N GLU A 279 8.17 -23.48 20.96
CA GLU A 279 7.72 -24.85 20.69
C GLU A 279 6.24 -24.91 20.33
N LYS A 280 5.37 -24.21 21.07
CA LYS A 280 3.94 -24.05 20.74
C LYS A 280 3.74 -23.48 19.33
N LEU A 281 4.53 -22.48 18.94
CA LEU A 281 4.46 -21.91 17.58
C LEU A 281 4.89 -22.91 16.51
N VAL A 282 5.99 -23.64 16.73
CA VAL A 282 6.47 -24.67 15.81
C VAL A 282 5.45 -25.80 15.67
N GLU A 283 4.76 -26.17 16.74
CA GLU A 283 3.67 -27.15 16.70
C GLU A 283 2.44 -26.60 15.96
N LEU A 284 1.94 -25.41 16.34
CA LEU A 284 0.82 -24.73 15.68
C LEU A 284 1.03 -24.64 14.17
N LEU A 285 2.22 -24.24 13.71
CA LEU A 285 2.56 -24.12 12.29
C LEU A 285 2.58 -25.46 11.53
N ARG A 286 2.41 -26.62 12.17
CA ARG A 286 2.27 -27.92 11.49
C ARG A 286 0.87 -28.10 10.88
N TYR A 287 -0.17 -27.66 11.58
CA TYR A 287 -1.58 -27.97 11.31
C TYR A 287 -2.25 -27.23 10.14
N PRO A 288 -1.96 -25.94 9.86
CA PRO A 288 -2.42 -25.31 8.62
C PRO A 288 -1.91 -26.12 7.42
N SER A 289 -2.73 -26.22 6.38
CA SER A 289 -2.66 -27.23 5.31
C SER A 289 -1.27 -27.58 4.71
N GLY A 290 -1.24 -28.68 3.96
CA GLY A 290 -0.14 -29.02 3.05
C GLY A 290 0.27 -27.88 2.10
N ILE A 291 -0.67 -27.00 1.70
CA ILE A 291 -0.50 -25.89 0.74
C ILE A 291 0.28 -24.73 1.38
N CYS A 292 1.36 -24.27 0.71
CA CYS A 292 2.23 -23.17 1.19
C CYS A 292 1.46 -21.87 1.44
N SER A 293 0.54 -21.52 0.53
CA SER A 293 -0.31 -20.32 0.61
C SER A 293 -0.99 -20.11 1.97
N ASN A 294 -1.51 -21.19 2.58
CA ASN A 294 -2.23 -21.09 3.86
C ASN A 294 -1.27 -20.84 5.03
N LYS A 295 -0.05 -21.40 5.00
CA LYS A 295 0.98 -21.16 6.01
C LYS A 295 1.51 -19.73 5.94
N GLU A 296 1.73 -19.21 4.74
CA GLU A 296 2.15 -17.82 4.50
C GLU A 296 1.13 -16.81 5.04
N ASP A 297 -0.14 -17.01 4.74
CA ASP A 297 -1.21 -16.14 5.22
C ASP A 297 -1.35 -16.22 6.75
N PHE A 298 -1.33 -17.43 7.32
CA PHE A 298 -1.40 -17.63 8.75
C PHE A 298 -0.26 -16.92 9.50
N VAL A 299 0.99 -17.11 9.06
CA VAL A 299 2.16 -16.38 9.57
C VAL A 299 1.99 -14.87 9.43
N PHE A 300 1.50 -14.38 8.29
CA PHE A 300 1.25 -12.96 8.08
C PHE A 300 0.23 -12.39 9.08
N PHE A 301 -0.79 -13.16 9.47
CA PHE A 301 -1.75 -12.73 10.49
C PHE A 301 -1.13 -12.67 11.89
N LEU A 302 -0.35 -13.68 12.30
CA LEU A 302 0.35 -13.68 13.59
C LEU A 302 1.29 -12.47 13.71
N LYS A 303 2.08 -12.19 12.67
CA LYS A 303 2.96 -11.00 12.62
C LYS A 303 2.20 -9.69 12.78
N LYS A 304 1.04 -9.58 12.14
CA LYS A 304 0.16 -8.41 12.21
C LYS A 304 -0.45 -8.25 13.61
N TRP A 305 -0.79 -9.35 14.28
CA TRP A 305 -1.26 -9.32 15.67
C TRP A 305 -0.18 -8.86 16.65
N VAL A 306 1.05 -9.37 16.52
CA VAL A 306 2.20 -8.91 17.33
C VAL A 306 2.47 -7.41 17.13
N LEU A 307 2.36 -6.89 15.90
CA LEU A 307 2.50 -5.45 15.64
C LEU A 307 1.34 -4.61 16.20
N LEU A 308 0.10 -5.11 16.17
CA LEU A 308 -1.07 -4.46 16.76
C LEU A 308 -0.94 -4.35 18.28
N ASP A 309 -0.58 -5.46 18.92
CA ASP A 309 -0.35 -5.56 20.36
C ASP A 309 0.75 -4.58 20.81
N PHE A 310 1.93 -4.64 20.17
CA PHE A 310 3.02 -3.71 20.46
C PHE A 310 2.62 -2.25 20.21
N ALA A 311 1.87 -1.98 19.14
CA ALA A 311 1.41 -0.63 18.85
C ALA A 311 0.44 -0.07 19.90
N LEU A 312 -0.44 -0.90 20.49
CA LEU A 312 -1.28 -0.45 21.61
C LEU A 312 -0.47 -0.22 22.88
N ARG A 313 0.34 -1.21 23.31
CA ARG A 313 1.10 -1.14 24.58
C ARG A 313 2.02 0.09 24.67
N PHE A 314 2.50 0.58 23.53
CA PHE A 314 3.40 1.74 23.42
C PHE A 314 2.75 2.96 22.71
N GLU A 315 1.41 3.02 22.64
CA GLU A 315 0.61 4.15 22.12
C GLU A 315 0.92 4.60 20.66
N PHE A 316 1.44 3.71 19.80
CA PHE A 316 1.76 4.00 18.40
C PHE A 316 0.52 3.96 17.47
N LYS A 317 -0.03 5.13 17.15
CA LYS A 317 -1.22 5.24 16.27
C LYS A 317 -0.95 5.07 14.77
N LYS A 318 0.31 5.07 14.33
CA LYS A 318 0.70 5.03 12.90
C LYS A 318 1.84 4.03 12.66
N LEU A 319 1.57 3.01 11.85
CA LEU A 319 2.52 1.93 11.52
C LEU A 319 2.92 2.04 10.05
N LEU A 320 4.21 2.26 9.77
CA LEU A 320 4.76 2.46 8.43
C LEU A 320 5.34 1.14 7.91
N LEU A 321 4.80 0.64 6.80
CA LEU A 321 5.23 -0.61 6.15
C LEU A 321 6.05 -0.33 4.88
N GLY A 322 7.09 -1.12 4.64
CA GLY A 322 7.91 -1.10 3.42
C GLY A 322 7.24 -1.67 2.17
N CYS A 323 5.91 -1.65 2.07
CA CYS A 323 5.18 -2.26 0.97
C CYS A 323 5.19 -1.36 -0.28
N THR A 324 5.64 -1.93 -1.40
CA THR A 324 5.66 -1.26 -2.72
C THR A 324 4.32 -1.38 -3.43
N GLY A 325 4.08 -0.60 -4.48
CA GLY A 325 2.86 -0.71 -5.29
C GLY A 325 2.68 -2.10 -5.92
N LEU A 326 3.78 -2.74 -6.31
CA LEU A 326 3.80 -4.12 -6.80
C LEU A 326 3.41 -5.10 -5.69
N SER A 327 4.01 -4.98 -4.50
CA SER A 327 3.71 -5.84 -3.34
C SER A 327 2.25 -5.70 -2.89
N VAL A 328 1.71 -4.48 -2.84
CA VAL A 328 0.29 -4.21 -2.54
C VAL A 328 -0.62 -4.82 -3.61
N THR A 329 -0.27 -4.67 -4.90
CA THR A 329 -1.05 -5.24 -6.01
C THR A 329 -1.09 -6.77 -5.94
N ALA A 330 0.08 -7.40 -5.79
CA ALA A 330 0.21 -8.85 -5.69
C ALA A 330 -0.56 -9.42 -4.49
N LYS A 331 -0.46 -8.78 -3.32
CA LYS A 331 -1.20 -9.17 -2.11
C LYS A 331 -2.71 -9.01 -2.29
N VAL A 332 -3.17 -7.93 -2.92
CA VAL A 332 -4.62 -7.74 -3.19
C VAL A 332 -5.14 -8.77 -4.19
N MET A 333 -4.38 -9.07 -5.24
CA MET A 333 -4.77 -10.11 -6.20
C MET A 333 -4.81 -11.51 -5.56
N SER A 334 -3.84 -11.84 -4.70
CA SER A 334 -3.86 -13.11 -3.99
C SER A 334 -4.99 -13.18 -2.96
N ASP A 335 -5.25 -12.09 -2.22
CA ASP A 335 -6.38 -11.99 -1.29
C ASP A 335 -7.74 -12.16 -2.01
N ILE A 336 -7.92 -11.58 -3.20
CA ILE A 336 -9.11 -11.81 -4.04
C ILE A 336 -9.21 -13.29 -4.44
N ALA A 337 -8.14 -13.89 -4.97
CA ALA A 337 -8.12 -15.31 -5.36
C ALA A 337 -8.38 -16.27 -4.19
N LYS A 338 -8.08 -15.85 -2.96
CA LYS A 338 -8.34 -16.57 -1.70
C LYS A 338 -9.70 -16.26 -1.09
N GLY A 339 -10.54 -15.45 -1.73
CA GLY A 339 -11.87 -15.10 -1.25
C GLY A 339 -11.89 -14.13 -0.07
N ARG A 340 -11.00 -13.13 -0.07
CA ARG A 340 -10.94 -12.02 0.91
C ARG A 340 -11.32 -10.67 0.29
N GLY A 341 -12.10 -10.72 -0.80
CA GLY A 341 -12.44 -9.57 -1.63
C GLY A 341 -13.12 -8.43 -0.88
N LEU A 342 -13.94 -8.72 0.15
CA LEU A 342 -14.62 -7.72 0.98
C LEU A 342 -13.65 -6.77 1.72
N SER A 343 -12.44 -7.25 2.07
CA SER A 343 -11.41 -6.42 2.73
C SER A 343 -10.52 -5.61 1.78
N MET A 344 -10.72 -5.75 0.46
CA MET A 344 -9.83 -5.21 -0.56
C MET A 344 -9.68 -3.68 -0.54
N PRO A 345 -10.73 -2.85 -0.36
CA PRO A 345 -10.57 -1.39 -0.38
C PRO A 345 -9.61 -0.87 0.70
N ASN A 346 -9.61 -1.53 1.86
CA ASN A 346 -8.69 -1.25 2.96
C ASN A 346 -7.25 -1.68 2.59
N ASN A 347 -7.07 -2.87 2.03
CA ASN A 347 -5.76 -3.40 1.61
C ASN A 347 -5.10 -2.57 0.48
N VAL A 348 -5.90 -2.03 -0.45
CA VAL A 348 -5.40 -1.24 -1.59
C VAL A 348 -4.98 0.17 -1.18
N SER A 349 -5.53 0.71 -0.11
CA SER A 349 -5.37 2.11 0.29
C SER A 349 -3.94 2.46 0.73
N PHE A 350 -3.63 3.76 0.78
CA PHE A 350 -2.34 4.22 1.38
C PHE A 350 -2.34 4.09 2.90
N VAL A 351 -3.53 4.19 3.49
CA VAL A 351 -3.81 4.08 4.92
C VAL A 351 -4.89 3.03 5.08
N ASP A 352 -4.71 2.13 6.03
CA ASP A 352 -5.66 1.11 6.45
C ASP A 352 -5.95 1.34 7.94
N ASP A 353 -7.13 1.88 8.23
CA ASP A 353 -7.55 2.42 9.53
C ASP A 353 -8.66 1.60 10.20
N ARG A 354 -8.82 0.34 9.80
CA ARG A 354 -9.83 -0.58 10.37
C ARG A 354 -9.56 -1.03 11.81
N TYR A 355 -8.38 -0.73 12.37
CA TYR A 355 -7.87 -1.40 13.57
C TYR A 355 -8.17 -0.60 14.82
N LEU A 356 -9.08 -1.12 15.64
CA LEU A 356 -9.35 -0.64 17.00
C LEU A 356 -9.67 0.87 17.06
N GLU A 357 -10.22 1.41 15.95
CA GLU A 357 -10.52 2.82 15.66
C GLU A 357 -9.34 3.83 15.75
N GLU A 358 -8.21 3.45 16.34
CA GLU A 358 -7.05 4.33 16.57
C GLU A 358 -5.83 4.01 15.70
N ILE A 359 -5.58 2.74 15.39
CA ILE A 359 -4.33 2.29 14.76
C ILE A 359 -4.45 2.27 13.23
N LYS A 360 -3.43 2.83 12.56
CA LYS A 360 -3.40 3.00 11.12
C LYS A 360 -2.14 2.39 10.51
N PHE A 361 -2.29 1.35 9.71
CA PHE A 361 -1.21 0.82 8.87
C PHE A 361 -1.08 1.69 7.61
N MET A 362 0.14 1.97 7.20
CA MET A 362 0.45 2.98 6.19
C MET A 362 1.55 2.50 5.25
N ASN A 363 1.35 2.74 3.95
CA ASN A 363 2.26 2.27 2.89
C ASN A 363 2.99 3.44 2.20
N PRO A 364 4.01 4.08 2.85
CA PRO A 364 4.72 5.22 2.27
C PRO A 364 5.43 4.91 0.95
N MET A 365 5.84 3.66 0.74
CA MET A 365 6.55 3.19 -0.46
C MET A 365 5.64 2.76 -1.62
N LYS A 366 4.31 2.89 -1.50
CA LYS A 366 3.37 2.37 -2.50
C LYS A 366 3.55 2.95 -3.92
N ASP A 367 4.06 4.17 -4.08
CA ASP A 367 4.33 4.77 -5.39
C ASP A 367 5.68 4.37 -6.04
N PHE A 368 6.46 3.52 -5.36
CA PHE A 368 7.79 3.11 -5.77
C PHE A 368 7.76 1.77 -6.51
N LEU A 369 8.50 1.69 -7.60
CA LEU A 369 8.72 0.47 -8.37
C LEU A 369 9.91 -0.30 -7.82
N TYR A 370 9.89 -1.63 -7.94
CA TYR A 370 10.99 -2.50 -7.50
C TYR A 370 12.34 -2.10 -8.14
N ASN A 371 12.36 -1.75 -9.42
CA ASN A 371 13.57 -1.33 -10.13
C ASN A 371 14.10 0.02 -9.61
N GLU A 372 13.22 0.96 -9.25
CA GLU A 372 13.62 2.22 -8.61
C GLU A 372 14.26 1.95 -7.23
N ILE A 373 13.77 0.96 -6.48
CA ILE A 373 14.30 0.59 -5.16
C ILE A 373 15.66 -0.10 -5.29
N ASN A 374 15.84 -1.04 -6.22
CA ASN A 374 17.14 -1.67 -6.49
C ASN A 374 18.21 -0.63 -6.86
N GLU A 375 17.90 0.32 -7.74
CA GLU A 375 18.81 1.41 -8.09
C GLU A 375 19.11 2.34 -6.91
N TYR A 376 18.11 2.63 -6.07
CA TYR A 376 18.30 3.42 -4.85
C TYR A 376 19.22 2.72 -3.83
N ILE A 377 19.05 1.41 -3.62
CA ILE A 377 19.95 0.59 -2.79
C ILE A 377 21.38 0.67 -3.32
N ARG A 378 21.56 0.42 -4.63
CA ARG A 378 22.86 0.42 -5.31
C ARG A 378 23.61 1.75 -5.16
N MET A 379 22.91 2.88 -5.27
CA MET A 379 23.54 4.21 -5.17
C MET A 379 23.91 4.63 -3.75
N ASN A 380 23.14 4.19 -2.75
CA ASN A 380 23.32 4.62 -1.36
C ASN A 380 24.02 3.54 -0.51
N ASN A 381 24.41 2.40 -1.11
CA ASN A 381 24.98 1.23 -0.44
C ASN A 381 24.15 0.78 0.78
N VAL A 382 22.83 0.79 0.66
CA VAL A 382 21.92 0.43 1.76
C VAL A 382 22.13 -1.03 2.12
N VAL A 383 22.60 -1.30 3.34
CA VAL A 383 22.77 -2.67 3.82
C VAL A 383 21.39 -3.31 4.00
N HIS A 384 21.21 -4.53 3.49
CA HIS A 384 19.98 -5.28 3.60
C HIS A 384 20.26 -6.79 3.55
N SER A 385 19.33 -7.59 4.06
CA SER A 385 19.41 -9.05 3.96
C SER A 385 19.34 -9.48 2.50
N GLY A 386 20.21 -10.41 2.10
CA GLY A 386 20.40 -10.78 0.70
C GLY A 386 19.13 -11.33 0.02
N LYS A 387 19.06 -11.30 -1.31
CA LYS A 387 17.91 -11.77 -2.11
C LYS A 387 17.60 -13.29 -1.97
N ASN A 388 18.37 -14.00 -1.15
CA ASN A 388 18.28 -15.45 -0.91
C ASN A 388 17.79 -15.77 0.52
N GLU A 389 17.05 -14.87 1.17
CA GLU A 389 16.33 -15.25 2.39
C GLU A 389 15.32 -16.36 2.07
N PRO A 390 15.27 -17.43 2.89
CA PRO A 390 14.37 -18.53 2.63
C PRO A 390 12.93 -18.04 2.78
N SER A 391 12.16 -18.17 1.72
CA SER A 391 10.71 -18.03 1.76
C SER A 391 10.09 -19.23 2.50
N LEU A 392 8.82 -19.12 2.89
CA LEU A 392 8.06 -20.26 3.44
C LEU A 392 7.92 -21.44 2.46
N ILE A 393 8.23 -21.22 1.18
CA ILE A 393 8.24 -22.22 0.11
C ILE A 393 9.57 -22.97 0.07
N ASP A 394 10.69 -22.35 0.46
CA ASP A 394 12.00 -23.04 0.54
C ASP A 394 12.00 -24.14 1.61
N LEU A 395 11.16 -23.99 2.64
CA LEU A 395 10.88 -25.01 3.66
C LEU A 395 10.04 -26.19 3.13
N LYS A 396 9.31 -26.01 2.02
CA LYS A 396 8.45 -27.02 1.40
C LYS A 396 8.75 -27.11 -0.10
N LYS A 397 9.67 -28.01 -0.48
CA LYS A 397 10.06 -28.33 -1.87
C LYS A 397 8.94 -28.97 -2.71
N GLY A 398 7.78 -28.32 -2.82
CA GLY A 398 6.69 -28.63 -3.75
C GLY A 398 7.03 -28.22 -5.18
N LYS A 399 8.14 -28.74 -5.72
CA LYS A 399 8.73 -28.36 -7.02
C LYS A 399 7.83 -28.59 -8.24
N THR A 400 6.69 -29.26 -8.06
CA THR A 400 5.77 -29.66 -9.14
C THR A 400 4.60 -28.69 -9.36
N LEU A 401 4.35 -27.74 -8.46
CA LEU A 401 3.27 -26.76 -8.59
C LEU A 401 3.80 -25.38 -9.04
N PRO A 402 3.07 -24.64 -9.90
CA PRO A 402 3.44 -23.27 -10.25
C PRO A 402 3.50 -22.39 -8.99
N GLY A 403 4.49 -21.50 -8.92
CA GLY A 403 4.75 -20.68 -7.74
C GLY A 403 5.11 -21.49 -6.47
N GLY A 404 5.52 -22.76 -6.59
CA GLY A 404 5.83 -23.63 -5.45
C GLY A 404 4.64 -23.91 -4.53
N GLY A 405 3.41 -23.77 -5.03
CA GLY A 405 2.18 -23.88 -4.23
C GLY A 405 1.80 -22.60 -3.45
N SER A 406 2.49 -21.48 -3.72
CA SER A 406 2.12 -20.16 -3.21
C SER A 406 1.38 -19.34 -4.27
N MET A 407 0.12 -19.00 -3.95
CA MET A 407 -0.65 -18.00 -4.67
C MET A 407 -0.04 -16.59 -4.53
N ASN A 408 0.67 -16.31 -3.43
CA ASN A 408 1.33 -15.01 -3.24
C ASN A 408 2.47 -14.83 -4.25
N ILE A 409 3.39 -15.81 -4.36
CA ILE A 409 4.47 -15.76 -5.37
C ILE A 409 3.91 -15.85 -6.80
N LEU A 410 2.87 -16.64 -7.04
CA LEU A 410 2.24 -16.68 -8.37
C LEU A 410 1.68 -15.31 -8.79
N CYS A 411 0.96 -14.62 -7.89
CA CYS A 411 0.48 -13.26 -8.14
C CYS A 411 1.62 -12.24 -8.25
N GLU A 412 2.68 -12.35 -7.45
CA GLU A 412 3.84 -11.46 -7.52
C GLU A 412 4.59 -11.60 -8.85
N SER A 413 4.85 -12.84 -9.28
CA SER A 413 5.46 -13.14 -10.58
C SER A 413 4.60 -12.61 -11.73
N PHE A 414 3.29 -12.86 -11.70
CA PHE A 414 2.34 -12.34 -12.70
C PHE A 414 2.35 -10.80 -12.79
N VAL A 415 2.25 -10.10 -11.65
CA VAL A 415 2.28 -8.63 -11.63
C VAL A 415 3.64 -8.08 -12.07
N THR A 416 4.73 -8.76 -11.75
CA THR A 416 6.09 -8.39 -12.20
C THR A 416 6.19 -8.48 -13.72
N THR A 417 5.79 -9.60 -14.34
CA THR A 417 5.78 -9.77 -15.80
C THR A 417 4.91 -8.72 -16.50
N LEU A 418 3.76 -8.36 -15.92
CA LEU A 418 2.92 -7.28 -16.42
C LEU A 418 3.54 -5.89 -16.29
N GLN A 419 4.35 -5.65 -15.26
CA GLN A 419 5.03 -4.36 -15.06
C GLN A 419 6.26 -4.21 -15.97
N ASP A 420 6.98 -5.30 -16.26
CA ASP A 420 8.13 -5.29 -17.17
C ASP A 420 7.71 -4.99 -18.62
N SER A 421 6.51 -5.42 -19.04
CA SER A 421 5.94 -5.04 -20.34
C SER A 421 5.43 -3.59 -20.39
N ASN A 422 4.97 -3.03 -19.27
CA ASN A 422 4.54 -1.62 -19.18
C ASN A 422 4.61 -1.10 -17.74
N ALA A 423 5.45 -0.08 -17.52
CA ALA A 423 5.68 0.54 -16.22
C ALA A 423 4.43 1.19 -15.57
N GLN A 424 3.36 1.44 -16.33
CA GLN A 424 2.09 1.99 -15.84
C GLN A 424 1.05 0.93 -15.47
N THR A 425 1.31 -0.36 -15.73
CA THR A 425 0.33 -1.44 -15.48
C THR A 425 -0.07 -1.50 -14.00
N MET A 426 0.91 -1.47 -13.09
CA MET A 426 0.68 -1.49 -11.64
C MET A 426 -0.21 -0.32 -11.17
N HIS A 427 0.08 0.91 -11.63
CA HIS A 427 -0.76 2.08 -11.31
C HIS A 427 -2.19 1.95 -11.88
N THR A 428 -2.33 1.36 -13.06
CA THR A 428 -3.63 1.11 -13.70
C THR A 428 -4.45 0.06 -12.95
N ILE A 429 -3.81 -1.02 -12.49
CA ILE A 429 -4.45 -2.05 -11.66
C ILE A 429 -4.88 -1.43 -10.32
N LEU A 430 -3.98 -0.77 -9.59
CA LEU A 430 -4.34 -0.11 -8.32
C LEU A 430 -5.46 0.93 -8.50
N ARG A 431 -5.43 1.77 -9.54
CA ARG A 431 -6.50 2.74 -9.81
C ARG A 431 -7.83 2.07 -10.15
N THR A 432 -7.82 0.86 -10.72
CA THR A 432 -9.02 0.08 -11.01
C THR A 432 -9.56 -0.57 -9.74
N LEU A 433 -8.70 -1.19 -8.93
CA LEU A 433 -9.06 -1.76 -7.64
C LEU A 433 -9.65 -0.71 -6.67
N ASN A 434 -9.09 0.51 -6.63
CA ASN A 434 -9.65 1.62 -5.83
C ASN A 434 -11.05 2.08 -6.27
N LYS A 435 -11.54 1.70 -7.45
CA LYS A 435 -12.93 2.00 -7.89
C LYS A 435 -13.92 0.91 -7.49
N LEU A 436 -13.44 -0.28 -7.12
CA LEU A 436 -14.28 -1.41 -6.74
C LEU A 436 -14.74 -1.20 -5.30
N ASN A 437 -15.89 -0.55 -5.11
CA ASN A 437 -16.54 -0.48 -3.81
C ASN A 437 -17.14 -1.85 -3.47
N THR A 438 -16.69 -2.46 -2.38
CA THR A 438 -17.36 -3.59 -1.76
C THR A 438 -18.60 -3.07 -1.04
N GLY A 439 -19.79 -3.35 -1.59
CA GLY A 439 -21.04 -2.66 -1.33
C GLY A 439 -21.70 -2.91 0.04
N GLY A 440 -20.97 -2.69 1.14
CA GLY A 440 -21.57 -2.61 2.46
C GLY A 440 -22.54 -1.43 2.53
N ALA A 441 -23.77 -1.68 2.96
CA ALA A 441 -24.75 -0.62 3.17
C ALA A 441 -24.22 0.37 4.21
N ALA A 442 -24.27 1.67 3.89
CA ALA A 442 -23.78 2.71 4.77
C ALA A 442 -24.59 2.71 6.08
N GLY A 443 -23.95 2.27 7.18
CA GLY A 443 -24.57 2.17 8.51
C GLY A 443 -24.65 0.78 9.12
N GLN A 444 -24.25 -0.29 8.41
CA GLN A 444 -24.06 -1.61 9.05
C GLN A 444 -22.74 -1.66 9.84
N GLU A 445 -22.81 -2.16 11.07
CA GLU A 445 -21.66 -2.43 11.92
C GLU A 445 -20.81 -3.56 11.30
N LYS A 446 -19.51 -3.32 11.14
CA LYS A 446 -18.61 -4.26 10.45
C LYS A 446 -18.03 -5.23 11.46
N VAL A 447 -18.49 -6.48 11.42
CA VAL A 447 -17.82 -7.58 12.13
C VAL A 447 -16.49 -7.87 11.44
N PHE A 448 -15.44 -8.06 12.23
CA PHE A 448 -14.10 -8.38 11.80
C PHE A 448 -13.72 -9.82 12.16
N CYS A 449 -13.00 -10.48 11.26
CA CYS A 449 -12.51 -11.84 11.38
C CYS A 449 -11.45 -11.95 12.48
N VAL A 450 -11.71 -12.78 13.50
CA VAL A 450 -10.82 -12.95 14.67
C VAL A 450 -9.42 -13.45 14.32
N LEU A 451 -9.27 -14.15 13.19
CA LEU A 451 -7.96 -14.67 12.76
C LEU A 451 -7.11 -13.63 12.01
N CYS A 452 -7.69 -12.83 11.10
CA CYS A 452 -6.91 -11.99 10.17
C CYS A 452 -7.21 -10.48 10.20
N TYR A 453 -8.23 -10.07 10.96
CA TYR A 453 -8.74 -8.70 10.96
C TYR A 453 -9.21 -8.24 9.55
N GLY A 454 -9.67 -9.20 8.73
CA GLY A 454 -10.49 -8.91 7.56
C GLY A 454 -11.92 -8.58 7.97
N ILE A 455 -12.72 -8.00 7.10
CA ILE A 455 -14.19 -8.00 7.26
C ILE A 455 -14.64 -9.47 7.32
N ALA A 456 -15.47 -9.83 8.30
CA ALA A 456 -16.07 -11.15 8.40
C ALA A 456 -17.23 -11.26 7.40
N ASP A 457 -17.37 -12.44 6.80
CA ASP A 457 -18.30 -12.63 5.70
C ASP A 457 -19.51 -13.42 6.21
N ASN A 458 -20.69 -12.76 6.18
CA ASN A 458 -22.00 -13.39 6.32
C ASN A 458 -22.50 -13.71 4.90
N PRO A 459 -22.22 -14.90 4.35
CA PRO A 459 -22.70 -15.27 3.02
C PRO A 459 -24.23 -15.28 3.02
N THR A 460 -24.83 -14.58 2.07
CA THR A 460 -26.28 -14.49 1.89
C THR A 460 -26.77 -15.34 0.71
N ASN A 461 -25.85 -15.87 -0.09
CA ASN A 461 -26.13 -16.67 -1.27
C ASN A 461 -25.28 -17.95 -1.30
N LEU A 462 -25.88 -19.06 -1.74
CA LEU A 462 -25.23 -20.38 -1.90
C LEU A 462 -23.97 -20.31 -2.78
N LEU A 463 -23.94 -19.38 -3.76
CA LEU A 463 -22.77 -19.14 -4.62
C LEU A 463 -21.58 -18.49 -3.88
N GLU A 464 -21.81 -17.85 -2.73
CA GLU A 464 -20.78 -17.26 -1.87
C GLU A 464 -20.21 -18.29 -0.88
N VAL A 465 -20.99 -19.31 -0.53
CA VAL A 465 -20.58 -20.38 0.39
C VAL A 465 -19.56 -21.30 -0.29
N GLY A 466 -19.67 -21.53 -1.61
CA GLY A 466 -18.76 -22.45 -2.30
C GLY A 466 -18.84 -23.90 -1.79
N SER A 467 -19.85 -24.21 -0.97
CA SER A 467 -20.31 -25.57 -0.67
C SER A 467 -20.34 -26.35 -1.97
N HIS A 468 -19.73 -27.54 -2.00
CA HIS A 468 -19.63 -28.34 -3.21
C HIS A 468 -20.99 -28.40 -3.93
N ILE A 469 -21.11 -27.71 -5.06
CA ILE A 469 -22.35 -27.67 -5.83
C ILE A 469 -22.50 -29.05 -6.49
N LYS A 470 -23.08 -29.99 -5.73
CA LYS A 470 -23.27 -31.38 -6.14
C LYS A 470 -24.20 -31.47 -7.37
N SER A 471 -25.10 -30.50 -7.54
CA SER A 471 -25.86 -30.25 -8.77
C SER A 471 -26.46 -28.84 -8.81
N VAL A 472 -26.83 -28.37 -10.00
CA VAL A 472 -27.71 -27.19 -10.20
C VAL A 472 -28.94 -27.67 -10.97
N ALA A 473 -30.13 -27.57 -10.36
CA ALA A 473 -31.39 -27.87 -11.03
C ALA A 473 -31.91 -26.63 -11.78
N LEU A 474 -32.23 -26.77 -13.06
CA LEU A 474 -32.62 -25.67 -13.97
C LEU A 474 -34.14 -25.39 -13.98
N ASP A 475 -34.85 -25.70 -12.90
CA ASP A 475 -36.32 -25.79 -12.87
C ASP A 475 -37.04 -24.50 -12.45
N GLY A 476 -36.47 -23.33 -12.76
CA GLY A 476 -37.14 -22.02 -12.69
C GLY A 476 -37.63 -21.55 -11.30
N LYS A 477 -37.42 -22.36 -10.26
CA LYS A 477 -37.71 -22.09 -8.85
C LYS A 477 -36.53 -22.61 -8.04
N CYS A 478 -35.87 -21.74 -7.30
CA CYS A 478 -34.80 -22.12 -6.37
C CYS A 478 -35.41 -22.75 -5.10
N THR A 479 -35.92 -23.98 -5.21
CA THR A 479 -36.24 -24.79 -4.03
C THR A 479 -34.96 -25.39 -3.48
N LEU A 480 -34.64 -25.03 -2.24
CA LEU A 480 -33.58 -25.65 -1.45
C LEU A 480 -33.82 -27.16 -1.37
N MET A 481 -32.80 -27.96 -1.69
CA MET A 481 -32.75 -29.35 -1.24
C MET A 481 -32.00 -29.36 0.08
N GLU A 482 -32.73 -29.46 1.18
CA GLU A 482 -32.21 -29.78 2.51
C GLU A 482 -31.70 -31.23 2.54
N ASN A 483 -30.57 -31.48 1.88
CA ASN A 483 -29.81 -32.70 2.09
C ASN A 483 -29.00 -32.53 3.38
N GLY A 484 -29.45 -33.18 4.45
CA GLY A 484 -28.97 -32.99 5.83
C GLY A 484 -27.54 -33.45 6.15
N GLU A 485 -26.56 -32.98 5.40
CA GLU A 485 -25.22 -32.74 5.94
C GLU A 485 -25.23 -31.30 6.50
N LYS A 486 -24.99 -31.13 7.81
CA LYS A 486 -24.88 -29.79 8.43
C LYS A 486 -23.84 -28.97 7.67
N ASP A 487 -24.09 -27.67 7.51
CA ASP A 487 -23.15 -26.78 6.84
C ASP A 487 -21.77 -26.88 7.52
N THR A 488 -20.71 -26.99 6.73
CA THR A 488 -19.35 -27.24 7.25
C THR A 488 -18.80 -26.11 8.13
N TRP A 489 -19.53 -25.00 8.22
CA TRP A 489 -19.22 -23.77 8.96
C TRP A 489 -20.11 -23.51 10.19
N ASP A 490 -20.91 -24.50 10.61
CA ASP A 490 -21.85 -24.41 11.75
C ASP A 490 -21.17 -24.28 13.14
N THR A 491 -19.83 -24.23 13.23
CA THR A 491 -19.16 -24.04 14.53
C THR A 491 -19.12 -22.57 14.92
N ASP A 492 -19.33 -22.28 16.22
CA ASP A 492 -19.32 -20.93 16.77
C ASP A 492 -18.02 -20.17 16.42
N PHE A 493 -16.89 -20.87 16.30
CA PHE A 493 -15.63 -20.27 15.85
C PHE A 493 -15.69 -19.74 14.41
N GLU A 494 -16.28 -20.51 13.49
CA GLU A 494 -16.26 -20.19 12.05
C GLU A 494 -17.18 -19.03 11.70
N GLN A 495 -18.25 -18.82 12.47
CA GLN A 495 -19.10 -17.64 12.35
C GLN A 495 -18.30 -16.33 12.54
N HIS A 496 -17.23 -16.37 13.34
CA HIS A 496 -16.31 -15.25 13.58
C HIS A 496 -15.17 -15.13 12.54
N LEU A 497 -15.21 -15.90 11.44
CA LEU A 497 -14.18 -15.90 10.39
C LEU A 497 -14.69 -15.37 9.04
N CYS A 498 -13.83 -14.68 8.31
CA CYS A 498 -14.04 -14.42 6.87
C CYS A 498 -13.87 -15.71 6.05
N PHE A 499 -14.48 -15.78 4.87
CA PHE A 499 -14.43 -16.90 3.93
C PHE A 499 -13.01 -17.40 3.68
N GLY A 500 -12.07 -16.47 3.41
CA GLY A 500 -10.67 -16.82 3.19
C GLY A 500 -9.94 -17.37 4.43
N CYS A 501 -10.50 -17.22 5.64
CA CYS A 501 -10.02 -17.86 6.87
C CYS A 501 -10.78 -19.16 7.18
N LYS A 502 -12.10 -19.24 6.93
CA LYS A 502 -12.88 -20.50 6.95
C LYS A 502 -12.19 -21.58 6.13
N ARG A 503 -11.78 -21.25 4.90
CA ARG A 503 -11.01 -22.15 4.02
C ARG A 503 -9.63 -22.56 4.56
N ILE A 504 -8.99 -21.79 5.45
CA ILE A 504 -7.74 -22.23 6.11
C ILE A 504 -8.06 -23.31 7.14
N MET A 505 -9.17 -23.18 7.87
CA MET A 505 -9.63 -24.16 8.87
C MET A 505 -10.10 -25.46 8.21
N GLU A 506 -10.87 -25.38 7.12
CA GLU A 506 -11.31 -26.56 6.36
C GLU A 506 -10.16 -27.38 5.77
N ASN A 507 -9.10 -26.70 5.31
CA ASN A 507 -7.92 -27.35 4.73
C ASN A 507 -6.86 -27.73 5.79
N ALA A 508 -7.13 -27.53 7.08
CA ALA A 508 -6.23 -27.93 8.15
C ALA A 508 -6.07 -29.46 8.20
N VAL A 509 -4.91 -29.93 8.65
CA VAL A 509 -4.64 -31.38 8.81
C VAL A 509 -5.49 -31.97 9.94
N ASP A 510 -5.71 -31.19 11.00
CA ASP A 510 -6.61 -31.46 12.11
C ASP A 510 -7.19 -30.11 12.56
N LYS A 511 -8.50 -29.90 12.31
CA LYS A 511 -9.19 -28.64 12.63
C LYS A 511 -9.28 -28.40 14.14
N ASN A 512 -9.50 -29.45 14.93
CA ASN A 512 -9.72 -29.31 16.37
C ASN A 512 -8.41 -28.94 17.08
N LYS A 513 -7.31 -29.64 16.74
CA LYS A 513 -5.98 -29.28 17.27
C LYS A 513 -5.49 -27.93 16.79
N LEU A 514 -5.82 -27.53 15.55
CA LEU A 514 -5.50 -26.19 15.08
C LEU A 514 -6.17 -25.13 15.96
N ILE A 515 -7.45 -25.30 16.32
CA ILE A 515 -8.20 -24.39 17.20
C ILE A 515 -7.61 -24.40 18.62
N GLU A 516 -7.37 -25.58 19.21
CA GLU A 516 -6.79 -25.75 20.55
C GLU A 516 -5.43 -25.04 20.72
N LEU A 517 -4.62 -25.02 19.66
CA LEU A 517 -3.30 -24.40 19.66
C LEU A 517 -3.29 -22.91 19.23
N LEU A 518 -4.45 -22.31 18.94
CA LEU A 518 -4.50 -20.88 18.64
C LEU A 518 -4.10 -20.04 19.87
N PRO A 519 -3.46 -18.87 19.66
CA PRO A 519 -3.25 -17.89 20.71
C PRO A 519 -4.55 -17.58 21.49
N PRO A 520 -4.54 -17.58 22.84
CA PRO A 520 -5.75 -17.50 23.65
C PRO A 520 -6.68 -16.32 23.30
N PHE A 521 -6.13 -15.13 23.03
CA PHE A 521 -6.94 -13.96 22.66
C PHE A 521 -7.81 -14.18 21.41
N ILE A 522 -7.42 -15.05 20.47
CA ILE A 522 -8.23 -15.36 19.26
C ILE A 522 -9.45 -16.20 19.65
N LEU A 523 -9.30 -17.10 20.62
CA LEU A 523 -10.38 -17.94 21.14
C LEU A 523 -11.32 -17.13 22.04
N ASN A 524 -10.77 -16.29 22.94
CA ASN A 524 -11.53 -15.32 23.72
C ASN A 524 -12.36 -14.39 22.82
N SER A 525 -11.75 -13.90 21.72
CA SER A 525 -12.42 -13.02 20.74
C SER A 525 -13.58 -13.66 20.00
N ALA A 526 -13.65 -15.00 19.96
CA ALA A 526 -14.74 -15.78 19.39
C ALA A 526 -15.72 -16.32 20.45
N GLY A 527 -15.54 -15.98 21.73
CA GLY A 527 -16.40 -16.44 22.83
C GLY A 527 -16.23 -17.91 23.22
N LEU A 528 -15.06 -18.50 22.98
CA LEU A 528 -14.80 -19.94 23.20
C LEU A 528 -14.03 -20.27 24.50
N LEU A 529 -13.65 -19.25 25.28
CA LEU A 529 -12.91 -19.33 26.53
C LEU A 529 -13.47 -18.30 27.53
#